data_AF-A0A0B0EGT6-F1
#
_entry.id   AF-A0A0B0EGT6-F1
#
_cell.length_a   1.000
_cell.length_b   1.000
_cell.length_c   1.000
_cell.angle_alpha   90.00
_cell.angle_beta   90.00
_cell.angle_gamma   90.00
#
_symmetry.space_group_name_H-M   'P 1'
#
loop_
_entity.id
_entity.type
_entity.pdbx_description
1 polymer ?
#
loop_
_entity_poly.entity_id
_entity_poly.type
_entity_poly.pdbx_seq_one_letter_code
_entity_poly.pdbx_strand_id
1 'polypeptide(L)' 'MSKKPEQITIEEELHICPECGYEDGFHTSFVRQTKEQCKIILICPDCHAHFDPSWVIDL' A
#
# COMPACT_ATOMS: atom_id res chain seq x y z
N MET A 1 1.74 -6.08 -17.99
CA MET A 1 0.42 -6.22 -17.35
C MET A 1 0.56 -5.65 -15.95
N SER A 2 -0.14 -4.57 -15.61
CA SER A 2 -0.06 -3.99 -14.26
C SER A 2 -0.73 -4.96 -13.29
N LYS A 3 0.06 -5.59 -12.40
CA LYS A 3 -0.49 -6.43 -11.33
C LYS A 3 -1.37 -5.54 -10.45
N LYS A 4 -2.55 -6.03 -10.07
CA LYS A 4 -3.39 -5.36 -9.06
C LYS A 4 -2.67 -5.43 -7.71
N PRO A 5 -2.72 -4.37 -6.89
CA PRO A 5 -2.19 -4.44 -5.53
C PRO A 5 -2.83 -5.58 -4.73
N GLU A 6 -2.04 -6.26 -3.90
CA GLU A 6 -2.48 -7.37 -3.06
C GLU A 6 -3.10 -6.84 -1.77
N GLN A 7 -4.22 -7.41 -1.32
CA GLN A 7 -4.85 -6.96 -0.07
C GLN A 7 -3.99 -7.33 1.14
N ILE A 8 -3.84 -6.38 2.07
CA ILE A 8 -3.09 -6.59 3.31
C ILE A 8 -3.90 -6.08 4.50
N THR A 9 -3.80 -6.78 5.64
CA THR A 9 -4.39 -6.35 6.90
C THR A 9 -3.28 -5.89 7.83
N ILE A 10 -3.55 -4.86 8.62
CA ILE A 10 -2.62 -4.36 9.63
C ILE A 10 -3.11 -4.86 10.97
N GLU A 11 -2.28 -5.64 11.64
CA GLU A 11 -2.55 -6.10 13.01
C GLU A 11 -2.08 -5.02 14.00
N GLU A 12 -0.91 -5.19 14.60
CA GLU A 12 -0.32 -4.19 15.51
C GLU A 12 0.49 -3.13 14.76
N GLU A 13 1.30 -3.57 13.78
CA GLU A 13 2.16 -2.73 12.97
C GLU A 13 2.37 -3.37 11.59
N LEU A 14 2.60 -2.55 10.56
CA LEU A 14 3.00 -3.01 9.24
C LEU A 14 4.21 -2.19 8.74
N HIS A 15 5.41 -2.73 8.97
CA HIS A 15 6.67 -2.17 8.47
C HIS A 15 7.47 -3.16 7.60
N ILE A 16 7.19 -4.48 7.73
CA ILE A 16 7.89 -5.53 6.99
C ILE A 16 7.12 -5.92 5.72
N CYS A 17 7.82 -5.96 4.58
CA CYS A 17 7.28 -6.46 3.31
C CYS A 17 7.05 -7.98 3.36
N PRO A 18 5.81 -8.48 3.17
CA PRO A 18 5.54 -9.92 3.20
C PRO A 18 6.14 -10.68 2.01
N GLU A 19 6.50 -9.99 0.93
CA GLU A 19 7.06 -10.60 -0.28
C GLU A 19 8.59 -10.76 -0.23
N CYS A 20 9.32 -9.79 0.35
CA CYS A 20 10.79 -9.82 0.35
C CYS A 20 11.46 -9.62 1.72
N GLY A 21 10.70 -9.29 2.78
CA GLY A 21 11.23 -9.10 4.12
C GLY A 21 11.91 -7.75 4.37
N TYR A 22 11.79 -6.75 3.49
CA TYR A 22 12.27 -5.39 3.75
C TYR A 22 11.56 -4.78 4.97
N GLU A 23 12.30 -4.20 5.93
CA GLU A 23 11.76 -3.84 7.25
C GLU A 23 11.58 -2.33 7.50
N ASP A 24 12.11 -1.41 6.67
CA ASP A 24 12.03 0.03 6.98
C ASP A 24 10.72 0.71 6.51
N GLY A 25 9.65 -0.06 6.34
CA GLY A 25 8.33 0.44 5.94
C GLY A 25 8.12 0.60 4.42
N PHE A 26 7.09 1.37 4.05
CA PHE A 26 6.57 1.43 2.68
C PHE A 26 6.50 2.85 2.14
N HIS A 27 6.70 2.99 0.83
CA HIS A 27 6.27 4.19 0.11
C HIS A 27 4.74 4.19 -0.04
N THR A 28 4.13 5.38 -0.07
CA THR A 28 2.69 5.54 -0.24
C THR A 28 2.35 6.22 -1.56
N SER A 29 1.42 5.65 -2.31
CA SER A 29 0.82 6.30 -3.48
C SER A 29 -0.66 6.61 -3.25
N PHE A 30 -1.13 7.72 -3.81
CA PHE A 30 -2.50 8.20 -3.70
C PHE A 30 -3.23 7.94 -5.02
N VAL A 31 -4.22 7.06 -4.98
CA VAL A 31 -5.03 6.69 -6.15
C VAL A 31 -6.41 7.32 -6.01
N ARG A 32 -6.66 8.36 -6.79
CA ARG A 32 -7.94 9.09 -6.80
C ARG A 32 -9.11 8.14 -7.04
N GLN A 33 -10.10 8.16 -6.13
CA GLN A 33 -11.36 7.41 -6.26
C GLN A 33 -12.49 8.33 -6.70
N THR A 34 -12.58 9.51 -6.07
CA THR A 34 -13.55 10.55 -6.40
C THR A 34 -12.86 11.91 -6.44
N LYS A 35 -13.63 13.00 -6.53
CA LYS A 35 -13.07 14.35 -6.45
C LYS A 35 -12.57 14.65 -5.03
N GLU A 36 -13.24 14.10 -4.02
CA GLU A 36 -13.01 14.33 -2.60
C GLU A 36 -12.24 13.20 -1.92
N GLN A 37 -12.01 12.04 -2.57
CA GLN A 37 -11.40 10.87 -1.94
C GLN A 37 -10.24 10.26 -2.73
N CYS A 38 -9.24 9.80 -1.98
CA CYS A 38 -8.10 9.03 -2.47
C CYS A 38 -7.95 7.72 -1.70
N LYS A 39 -7.57 6.68 -2.42
CA LYS A 39 -7.14 5.41 -1.85
C LYS A 39 -5.62 5.42 -1.65
N ILE A 40 -5.13 4.89 -0.55
CA ILE A 40 -3.69 4.72 -0.30
C ILE A 40 -3.27 3.32 -0.71
N ILE A 41 -2.21 3.23 -1.51
CA ILE A 41 -1.54 1.97 -1.86
C ILE A 41 -0.12 2.02 -1.31
N LEU A 42 0.28 0.97 -0.59
CA LEU A 42 1.62 0.79 -0.04
C LEU A 42 2.50 0.13 -1.09
N ILE A 43 3.74 0.59 -1.22
CA ILE A 43 4.69 0.08 -2.21
C ILE A 43 5.98 -0.26 -1.49
N CYS A 44 6.42 -1.52 -1.61
CA CYS A 44 7.71 -1.94 -1.06
C CYS A 44 8.85 -1.21 -1.80
N PRO A 45 9.76 -0.51 -1.10
CA PRO A 45 10.89 0.19 -1.73
C PRO A 45 11.88 -0.74 -2.43
N ASP A 46 11.98 -2.00 -1.98
CA ASP A 46 12.94 -2.98 -2.48
C ASP A 46 12.37 -3.79 -3.67
N CYS A 47 11.34 -4.59 -3.43
CA CYS A 47 10.78 -5.48 -4.45
C CYS A 47 9.68 -4.84 -5.32
N HIS A 48 9.26 -3.60 -5.02
CA HIS A 48 8.19 -2.89 -5.71
C HIS A 48 6.82 -3.60 -5.69
N ALA A 49 6.62 -4.56 -4.78
CA ALA A 49 5.31 -5.13 -4.52
C ALA A 49 4.34 -4.04 -4.04
N HIS A 50 3.09 -4.12 -4.49
CA HIS A 50 2.05 -3.16 -4.16
C HIS A 50 1.01 -3.82 -3.26
N PHE A 51 0.69 -3.17 -2.15
CA PHE A 51 -0.27 -3.66 -1.16
C PHE A 51 -1.39 -2.65 -0.93
N ASP A 52 -2.59 -3.19 -0.76
CA ASP A 52 -3.83 -2.47 -0.57
C ASP A 52 -4.36 -2.72 0.85
N PRO A 53 -4.15 -1.79 1.80
CA PRO A 53 -4.69 -1.88 3.15
C PRO A 53 -6.17 -1.48 3.25
N SER A 54 -6.85 -1.27 2.10
CA SER A 54 -8.22 -0.75 2.02
C SER A 54 -8.42 0.63 2.65
N TRP A 55 -7.35 1.42 2.74
CA TRP A 55 -7.39 2.77 3.28
C TRP A 55 -7.90 3.78 2.25
N VAL A 56 -8.91 4.55 2.64
CA VAL A 56 -9.43 5.69 1.90
C VAL A 56 -9.33 6.92 2.79
N ILE A 57 -8.83 8.01 2.22
CA ILE A 57 -8.77 9.32 2.87
C ILE A 57 -9.61 10.32 2.08
N ASP A 58 -10.18 11.29 2.80
CA ASP A 58 -10.75 12.49 2.21
C ASP A 58 -9.63 13.52 1.93
N LEU A 59 -9.79 14.33 0.87
CA LEU A 59 -8.84 15.34 0.39
C LEU A 59 -9.12 16.74 0.94
#